data_AF-A0A9E3EYN4-F1
#
_entry.id   AF-A0A9E3EYN4-F1
#
_cell.length_a   1.000
_cell.length_b   1.000
_cell.length_c   1.000
_cell.angle_alpha   90.00
_cell.angle_beta   90.00
_cell.angle_gamma   90.00
#
_symmetry.space_group_name_H-M   'P 1'
#
loop_
_entity.id
_entity.type
_entity.pdbx_description
1 polymer ?
#
loop_
_entity_poly.entity_id
_entity_poly.type
_entity_poly.pdbx_seq_one_letter_code
_entity_poly.pdbx_strand_id
1 'polypeptide(L)'
;MLTIYQYMPGWTVPCISPYVTKVIYYMRMADIGFEAKPQNLAELDRDTPHGKLPLIVDTDGTRVADSSKIIEYLKAKHGDSLDAGTSPTERAEMHAFSRMIDEHTYWVAVIQPRWRETANWETYLRIIAGTDDIPAPLRAFADDFRHRILTEFMQGGWGRMSGDVIYQRARADIDALSNFLGSKPFFMGEQPRSIDASVTSILRHVIDAPFVFDTKDHAKAKTNLVDYLARMKQRFAI
;
A
#
# COMPACT_ATOMS: atom_id res chain seq x y z
N MET A 1 -18.74 -15.22 3.94
CA MET A 1 -17.78 -14.51 3.06
C MET A 1 -16.61 -14.06 3.92
N LEU A 2 -15.38 -14.14 3.42
CA LEU A 2 -14.21 -13.61 4.12
C LEU A 2 -14.38 -12.11 4.34
N THR A 3 -14.03 -11.60 5.52
CA THR A 3 -14.10 -10.16 5.84
C THR A 3 -12.70 -9.58 5.92
N ILE A 4 -12.45 -8.45 5.25
CA ILE A 4 -11.27 -7.61 5.47
C ILE A 4 -11.66 -6.34 6.23
N TYR A 5 -10.98 -6.10 7.35
CA TYR A 5 -11.09 -4.86 8.10
C TYR A 5 -10.10 -3.84 7.53
N GLN A 6 -10.60 -2.64 7.25
CA GLN A 6 -9.88 -1.56 6.61
C GLN A 6 -10.06 -0.23 7.33
N TYR A 7 -9.23 0.76 6.96
CA TYR A 7 -9.51 2.15 7.29
C TYR A 7 -10.66 2.64 6.40
N MET A 8 -10.52 3.82 5.78
CA MET A 8 -11.47 4.34 4.81
C MET A 8 -10.94 4.25 3.38
N PRO A 9 -11.81 4.17 2.36
CA PRO A 9 -11.43 4.43 0.98
C PRO A 9 -10.78 5.82 0.84
N GLY A 10 -9.87 5.98 -0.12
CA GLY A 10 -9.21 7.25 -0.38
C GLY A 10 -9.10 7.51 -1.87
N TRP A 11 -9.33 8.75 -2.31
CA TRP A 11 -9.29 9.16 -3.73
C TRP A 11 -9.85 8.09 -4.69
N THR A 12 -8.98 7.30 -5.31
CA THR A 12 -9.33 6.24 -6.26
C THR A 12 -8.88 4.84 -5.81
N VAL A 13 -8.32 4.69 -4.61
CA VAL A 13 -7.88 3.42 -4.01
C VAL A 13 -8.92 2.90 -3.01
N PRO A 14 -9.05 1.57 -2.84
CA PRO A 14 -10.06 0.99 -1.97
C PRO A 14 -9.83 1.28 -0.48
N CYS A 15 -8.60 1.64 -0.09
CA CYS A 15 -8.24 2.05 1.27
C CYS A 15 -7.05 3.01 1.25
N ILE A 16 -7.02 4.00 2.14
CA ILE A 16 -5.89 4.92 2.34
C ILE A 16 -4.57 4.23 2.75
N SER A 17 -4.63 2.97 3.19
CA SER A 17 -3.46 2.15 3.52
C SER A 17 -2.97 1.34 2.30
N PRO A 18 -1.69 1.47 1.91
CA PRO A 18 -1.09 0.62 0.88
C PRO A 18 -1.13 -0.87 1.22
N TYR A 19 -0.95 -1.24 2.49
CA TYR A 19 -0.97 -2.65 2.90
C TYR A 19 -2.36 -3.27 2.81
N VAL A 20 -3.41 -2.51 3.16
CA VAL A 20 -4.79 -2.98 2.99
C VAL A 20 -5.13 -3.09 1.52
N THR A 21 -4.78 -2.08 0.73
CA THR A 21 -5.01 -2.08 -0.73
C THR A 21 -4.29 -3.23 -1.42
N LYS A 22 -3.07 -3.57 -1.00
CA LYS A 22 -2.32 -4.76 -1.46
C LYS A 22 -3.11 -6.04 -1.26
N VAL A 23 -3.70 -6.26 -0.08
CA VAL A 23 -4.51 -7.46 0.20
C VAL A 23 -5.79 -7.47 -0.63
N ILE A 24 -6.47 -6.33 -0.77
CA ILE A 24 -7.67 -6.21 -1.61
C ILE A 24 -7.37 -6.55 -3.08
N TYR A 25 -6.27 -6.03 -3.62
CA TYR A 25 -5.87 -6.32 -5.00
C TYR A 25 -5.46 -7.78 -5.17
N TYR A 26 -4.74 -8.35 -4.21
CA TYR A 26 -4.43 -9.78 -4.23
C TYR A 26 -5.71 -10.62 -4.30
N MET A 27 -6.69 -10.35 -3.43
CA MET A 27 -7.97 -11.09 -3.44
C MET A 27 -8.73 -10.94 -4.75
N ARG A 28 -8.77 -9.72 -5.33
CA ARG A 28 -9.38 -9.49 -6.66
C ARG A 28 -8.65 -10.23 -7.78
N MET A 29 -7.31 -10.23 -7.77
CA MET A 29 -6.51 -10.92 -8.78
C MET A 29 -6.63 -12.45 -8.68
N ALA A 30 -6.78 -12.97 -7.46
CA ALA A 30 -6.95 -14.40 -7.19
C ALA A 30 -8.42 -14.86 -7.23
N ASP A 31 -9.36 -13.97 -7.59
CA ASP A 31 -10.82 -14.24 -7.61
C ASP A 31 -11.37 -14.77 -6.27
N ILE A 32 -10.88 -14.23 -5.16
CA ILE A 32 -11.33 -14.56 -3.80
C ILE A 32 -12.41 -13.56 -3.39
N GLY A 33 -13.62 -14.04 -3.11
CA GLY A 33 -14.73 -13.21 -2.65
C GLY A 33 -14.56 -12.71 -1.21
N PHE A 34 -14.72 -11.41 -0.98
CA PHE A 34 -14.58 -10.77 0.33
C PHE A 34 -15.59 -9.64 0.57
N GLU A 35 -15.82 -9.34 1.85
CA GLU A 35 -16.51 -8.14 2.34
C GLU A 35 -15.50 -7.18 2.96
N ALA A 36 -15.53 -5.90 2.59
CA ALA A 36 -14.71 -4.88 3.25
C ALA A 36 -15.51 -4.16 4.33
N LYS A 37 -15.00 -4.13 5.56
CA LYS A 37 -15.62 -3.41 6.70
C LYS A 37 -14.69 -2.37 7.28
N PRO A 38 -15.19 -1.17 7.62
CA PRO A 38 -14.39 -0.21 8.37
C PRO A 38 -14.07 -0.76 9.76
N GLN A 39 -12.84 -0.57 10.21
CA GLN A 39 -12.43 -0.86 11.58
C GLN A 39 -12.76 0.33 12.50
N ASN A 40 -13.19 0.05 13.72
CA ASN A 40 -13.26 1.06 14.76
C ASN A 40 -11.84 1.43 15.22
N LEU A 41 -11.39 2.64 14.89
CA LEU A 41 -10.03 3.09 15.20
C LEU A 41 -9.77 3.23 16.70
N ALA A 42 -10.81 3.48 17.51
CA ALA A 42 -10.70 3.50 18.97
C ALA A 42 -10.40 2.11 19.55
N GLU A 43 -10.65 1.04 18.80
CA GLU A 43 -10.45 -0.35 19.23
C GLU A 43 -9.32 -1.04 18.46
N LEU A 44 -8.61 -0.31 17.58
CA LEU A 44 -7.61 -0.88 16.69
C LEU A 44 -6.48 -1.61 17.42
N ASP A 45 -5.94 -1.01 18.47
CA ASP A 45 -4.86 -1.61 19.28
C ASP A 45 -5.31 -2.88 20.02
N ARG A 46 -6.61 -3.01 20.32
CA ARG A 46 -7.22 -4.20 20.93
C ARG A 46 -7.49 -5.29 19.90
N ASP A 47 -8.01 -4.90 18.75
CA ASP A 47 -8.56 -5.84 17.76
C ASP A 47 -7.52 -6.38 16.78
N THR A 48 -6.39 -5.67 16.64
CA THR A 48 -5.33 -6.03 15.70
C THR A 48 -3.98 -6.18 16.41
N PRO A 49 -3.20 -7.22 16.09
CA PRO A 49 -1.81 -7.29 16.51
C PRO A 49 -1.07 -6.02 16.08
N HIS A 50 -0.37 -5.38 17.02
CA HIS A 50 0.43 -4.16 16.80
C HIS A 50 -0.35 -2.89 16.40
N GLY A 51 -1.69 -2.88 16.46
CA GLY A 51 -2.48 -1.68 16.18
C GLY A 51 -2.46 -1.24 14.71
N LYS A 52 -2.33 -2.21 13.78
CA LYS A 52 -2.20 -1.94 12.34
C LYS A 52 -3.14 -2.83 11.52
N LEU A 53 -3.66 -2.27 10.44
CA LEU A 53 -4.41 -2.99 9.40
C LEU A 53 -3.51 -3.26 8.19
N PRO A 54 -3.76 -4.32 7.40
CA PRO A 54 -4.99 -5.14 7.35
C PRO A 54 -5.13 -6.22 8.43
N LEU A 55 -6.40 -6.55 8.71
CA LEU A 55 -6.85 -7.75 9.41
C LEU A 55 -7.93 -8.42 8.57
N ILE A 56 -7.86 -9.73 8.37
CA ILE A 56 -8.97 -10.52 7.82
C ILE A 56 -9.58 -11.42 8.89
N VAL A 57 -10.85 -11.75 8.69
CA VAL A 57 -11.58 -12.78 9.42
C VAL A 57 -12.20 -13.71 8.38
N ASP A 58 -11.72 -14.96 8.35
CA ASP A 58 -12.30 -15.98 7.48
C ASP A 58 -13.64 -16.48 8.06
N THR A 59 -14.40 -17.17 7.24
CA THR A 59 -15.70 -17.79 7.52
C THR A 59 -15.69 -18.80 8.67
N ASP A 60 -14.54 -19.40 8.99
CA ASP A 60 -14.37 -20.28 10.15
C ASP A 60 -13.98 -19.52 11.43
N GLY A 61 -13.90 -18.18 11.37
CA GLY A 61 -13.51 -17.32 12.47
C GLY A 61 -12.02 -17.08 12.61
N THR A 62 -11.18 -17.66 11.74
CA THR A 62 -9.72 -17.45 11.76
C THR A 62 -9.39 -15.97 11.51
N ARG A 63 -8.59 -15.39 12.41
CA ARG A 63 -8.13 -13.99 12.33
C ARG A 63 -6.68 -13.95 11.87
N VAL A 64 -6.39 -13.24 10.79
CA VAL A 64 -5.01 -13.09 10.28
C VAL A 64 -4.73 -11.62 10.01
N ALA A 65 -3.67 -11.09 10.62
CA ALA A 65 -3.18 -9.74 10.41
C ALA A 65 -1.83 -9.76 9.70
N ASP A 66 -1.35 -8.59 9.28
CA ASP A 66 -0.18 -8.38 8.40
C ASP A 66 -0.44 -8.77 6.94
N SER A 67 -0.15 -7.85 6.01
CA SER A 67 -0.47 -8.04 4.60
C SER A 67 0.25 -9.22 3.94
N SER A 68 1.50 -9.54 4.35
CA SER A 68 2.24 -10.68 3.81
C SER A 68 1.68 -11.99 4.37
N LYS A 69 1.47 -12.06 5.69
CA LYS A 69 0.89 -13.23 6.35
C LYS A 69 -0.53 -13.54 5.86
N ILE A 70 -1.33 -12.51 5.59
CA ILE A 70 -2.66 -12.68 5.01
C ILE A 70 -2.56 -13.33 3.63
N ILE A 71 -1.66 -12.85 2.76
CA ILE A 71 -1.47 -13.44 1.43
C ILE A 71 -1.00 -14.90 1.55
N GLU A 72 -0.05 -15.20 2.44
CA GLU A 72 0.41 -16.57 2.71
C GLU A 72 -0.75 -17.48 3.18
N TYR A 73 -1.58 -16.99 4.10
CA TYR A 73 -2.76 -17.71 4.56
C TYR A 73 -3.75 -17.99 3.42
N LEU A 74 -4.05 -16.98 2.60
CA LEU A 74 -4.97 -17.11 1.48
C LEU A 74 -4.47 -18.12 0.45
N LYS A 75 -3.16 -18.12 0.16
CA LYS A 75 -2.53 -19.13 -0.72
C LYS A 75 -2.67 -20.53 -0.16
N ALA A 76 -2.44 -20.71 1.14
CA ALA A 76 -2.58 -22.01 1.78
C ALA A 76 -4.05 -22.51 1.77
N LYS A 77 -5.01 -21.60 1.92
CA LYS A 77 -6.44 -21.92 2.00
C LYS A 77 -7.10 -22.13 0.63
N HIS A 78 -6.80 -21.28 -0.34
CA HIS A 78 -7.47 -21.22 -1.65
C HIS A 78 -6.60 -21.73 -2.81
N GLY A 79 -5.34 -22.08 -2.55
CA GLY A 79 -4.35 -22.39 -3.56
C GLY A 79 -3.56 -21.16 -4.02
N ASP A 80 -2.33 -21.39 -4.50
CA ASP A 80 -1.44 -20.34 -4.98
C ASP A 80 -1.55 -20.17 -6.51
N SER A 81 -2.73 -19.79 -6.98
CA SER A 81 -3.03 -19.69 -8.42
C SER A 81 -2.16 -18.65 -9.13
N LEU A 82 -1.81 -17.55 -8.45
CA LEU A 82 -1.01 -16.47 -9.03
C LEU A 82 0.46 -16.84 -9.17
N ASP A 83 1.06 -17.53 -8.18
CA ASP A 83 2.50 -17.83 -8.22
C ASP A 83 2.80 -19.30 -8.60
N ALA A 84 1.78 -20.04 -9.02
CA ALA A 84 1.93 -21.36 -9.62
C ALA A 84 2.93 -21.34 -10.79
N GLY A 85 3.86 -22.29 -10.78
CA GLY A 85 4.88 -22.44 -11.82
C GLY A 85 6.05 -21.46 -11.76
N THR A 86 6.14 -20.62 -10.72
CA THR A 86 7.34 -19.80 -10.49
C THR A 86 8.56 -20.67 -10.19
N SER A 87 9.71 -20.26 -10.69
CA SER A 87 11.01 -20.82 -10.33
C SER A 87 11.48 -20.32 -8.95
N PRO A 88 12.46 -20.99 -8.31
CA PRO A 88 13.07 -20.47 -7.09
C PRO A 88 13.65 -19.07 -7.24
N THR A 89 14.26 -18.74 -8.38
CA THR A 89 14.83 -17.42 -8.67
C THR A 89 13.74 -16.36 -8.75
N GLU A 90 12.67 -16.60 -9.51
CA GLU A 90 11.54 -15.66 -9.59
C GLU A 90 10.92 -15.39 -8.21
N ARG A 91 10.79 -16.43 -7.36
CA ARG A 91 10.33 -16.24 -5.98
C ARG A 91 11.26 -15.37 -5.15
N ALA A 92 12.58 -15.52 -5.33
CA ALA A 92 13.56 -14.68 -4.66
C ALA A 92 13.49 -13.22 -5.13
N GLU A 93 13.32 -12.99 -6.43
CA GLU A 93 13.12 -11.65 -7.02
C GLU A 93 11.85 -11.00 -6.47
N MET A 94 10.71 -11.71 -6.50
CA MET A 94 9.45 -11.23 -5.93
C MET A 94 9.59 -10.88 -4.44
N HIS A 95 10.30 -11.70 -3.66
CA HIS A 95 10.57 -11.42 -2.27
C HIS A 95 11.39 -10.14 -2.08
N ALA A 96 12.46 -9.96 -2.86
CA ALA A 96 13.32 -8.78 -2.79
C ALA A 96 12.55 -7.50 -3.13
N PHE A 97 11.76 -7.50 -4.20
CA PHE A 97 10.91 -6.37 -4.56
C PHE A 97 9.82 -6.11 -3.53
N SER A 98 9.20 -7.15 -2.97
CA SER A 98 8.23 -7.01 -1.89
C SER A 98 8.85 -6.31 -0.67
N ARG A 99 10.08 -6.68 -0.28
CA ARG A 99 10.81 -6.00 0.80
C ARG A 99 11.15 -4.55 0.47
N MET A 100 11.62 -4.27 -0.75
CA MET A 100 11.87 -2.89 -1.18
C MET A 100 10.59 -2.05 -1.08
N ILE A 101 9.47 -2.56 -1.60
CA ILE A 101 8.18 -1.84 -1.61
C ILE A 101 7.66 -1.63 -0.19
N ASP A 102 7.52 -2.71 0.57
CA ASP A 102 6.85 -2.71 1.86
C ASP A 102 7.68 -2.03 2.95
N GLU A 103 9.02 -2.15 2.91
CA GLU A 103 9.91 -1.73 4.00
C GLU A 103 10.76 -0.49 3.67
N HIS A 104 10.80 -0.05 2.41
CA HIS A 104 11.55 1.14 2.00
C HIS A 104 10.67 2.13 1.23
N THR A 105 10.14 1.76 0.06
CA THR A 105 9.35 2.64 -0.82
C THR A 105 8.15 3.25 -0.09
N TYR A 106 7.46 2.47 0.75
CA TYR A 106 6.39 2.98 1.61
C TYR A 106 6.83 4.20 2.43
N TRP A 107 7.98 4.12 3.11
CA TRP A 107 8.44 5.21 3.96
C TRP A 107 8.85 6.44 3.14
N VAL A 108 9.61 6.22 2.07
CA VAL A 108 10.22 7.32 1.31
C VAL A 108 9.28 7.96 0.28
N ALA A 109 8.33 7.20 -0.27
CA ALA A 109 7.41 7.67 -1.32
C ALA A 109 5.98 7.90 -0.84
N VAL A 110 5.59 7.35 0.32
CA VAL A 110 4.26 7.56 0.90
C VAL A 110 4.32 8.33 2.21
N ILE A 111 5.11 7.89 3.19
CA ILE A 111 5.12 8.54 4.52
C ILE A 111 5.70 9.96 4.45
N GLN A 112 6.84 10.13 3.77
CA GLN A 112 7.45 11.45 3.58
C GLN A 112 6.45 12.49 3.03
N PRO A 113 5.87 12.34 1.83
CA PRO A 113 5.01 13.37 1.27
C PRO A 113 3.68 13.49 2.01
N ARG A 114 3.10 12.39 2.53
CA ARG A 114 1.74 12.40 3.11
C ARG A 114 1.70 12.89 4.57
N TRP A 115 2.68 12.49 5.37
CA TRP A 115 2.66 12.71 6.82
C TRP A 115 3.72 13.71 7.27
N ARG A 116 4.89 13.78 6.65
CA ARG A 116 5.95 14.70 7.09
C ARG A 116 5.71 16.12 6.58
N GLU A 117 5.29 16.27 5.33
CA GLU A 117 5.00 17.58 4.73
C GLU A 117 3.70 18.18 5.28
N THR A 118 3.78 19.32 5.97
CA THR A 118 2.62 19.94 6.63
C THR A 118 1.48 20.29 5.67
N ALA A 119 1.78 20.82 4.48
CA ALA A 119 0.74 21.17 3.50
C ALA A 119 -0.05 19.94 3.01
N ASN A 120 0.64 18.82 2.80
CA ASN A 120 0.02 17.57 2.39
C ASN A 120 -0.72 16.90 3.55
N TRP A 121 -0.21 17.00 4.79
CA TRP A 121 -0.94 16.56 5.98
C TRP A 121 -2.28 17.26 6.12
N GLU A 122 -2.34 18.59 5.97
CA GLU A 122 -3.61 19.32 6.07
C GLU A 122 -4.62 18.87 4.99
N THR A 123 -4.13 18.56 3.78
CA THR A 123 -4.96 17.99 2.72
C THR A 123 -5.44 16.59 3.08
N TYR A 124 -4.56 15.76 3.63
CA TYR A 124 -4.87 14.40 4.04
C TYR A 124 -5.85 14.35 5.23
N LEU A 125 -5.70 15.27 6.19
CA LEU A 125 -6.58 15.38 7.35
C LEU A 125 -8.02 15.73 6.92
N ARG A 126 -8.20 16.63 5.94
CA ARG A 126 -9.52 16.90 5.35
C ARG A 126 -10.13 15.66 4.69
N ILE A 127 -9.32 14.85 4.01
CA ILE A 127 -9.77 13.57 3.43
C ILE A 127 -10.22 12.61 4.54
N ILE A 128 -9.44 12.49 5.62
CA ILE A 128 -9.80 11.64 6.78
C ILE A 128 -11.07 12.14 7.45
N ALA A 129 -11.23 13.46 7.62
CA ALA A 129 -12.38 14.06 8.26
C ALA A 129 -13.64 14.05 7.39
N GLY A 130 -13.49 14.00 6.06
CA GLY A 130 -14.60 14.14 5.12
C GLY A 130 -15.21 15.55 5.08
N THR A 131 -14.52 16.55 5.64
CA THR A 131 -14.97 17.94 5.75
C THR A 131 -13.77 18.89 5.81
N ASP A 132 -13.97 20.14 5.36
CA ASP A 132 -12.99 21.22 5.49
C ASP A 132 -12.94 21.78 6.92
N ASP A 133 -14.07 21.75 7.64
CA ASP A 133 -14.16 22.19 9.03
C ASP A 133 -13.89 21.02 9.97
N ILE A 134 -12.62 20.81 10.30
CA ILE A 134 -12.14 19.67 11.09
C ILE A 134 -12.41 19.93 12.59
N PRO A 135 -13.26 19.13 13.27
CA PRO A 135 -13.52 19.32 14.69
C PRO A 135 -12.25 19.20 15.53
N ALA A 136 -12.11 20.07 16.55
CA ALA A 136 -10.91 20.11 17.39
C ALA A 136 -10.53 18.74 18.04
N PRO A 137 -11.48 17.93 18.55
CA PRO A 137 -11.15 16.60 19.07
C PRO A 137 -10.60 15.66 18.00
N LEU A 138 -11.14 15.71 16.77
CA LEU A 138 -10.66 14.89 15.65
C LEU A 138 -9.26 15.32 15.23
N ARG A 139 -9.00 16.64 15.15
CA ARG A 139 -7.66 17.16 14.86
C ARG A 139 -6.65 16.71 15.90
N ALA A 140 -6.96 16.84 17.19
CA ALA A 140 -6.07 16.41 18.26
C ALA A 140 -5.74 14.91 18.17
N PHE A 141 -6.74 14.06 17.92
CA PHE A 141 -6.53 12.62 17.69
C PHE A 141 -5.65 12.36 16.46
N ALA A 142 -5.92 13.04 15.34
CA ALA A 142 -5.18 12.84 14.11
C ALA A 142 -3.73 13.33 14.20
N ASP A 143 -3.48 14.45 14.90
CA ASP A 143 -2.13 14.98 15.12
C ASP A 143 -1.31 14.09 16.07
N ASP A 144 -1.94 13.49 17.09
CA ASP A 144 -1.30 12.44 17.92
C ASP A 144 -0.94 11.21 17.08
N PHE A 145 -1.87 10.74 16.24
CA PHE A 145 -1.61 9.63 15.33
C PHE A 145 -0.48 9.95 14.33
N ARG A 146 -0.47 11.16 13.76
CA ARG A 146 0.63 11.66 12.91
C ARG A 146 1.96 11.65 13.68
N HIS A 147 1.97 12.10 14.93
CA HIS A 147 3.16 12.11 15.76
C HIS A 147 3.73 10.69 15.98
N ARG A 148 2.86 9.69 16.21
CA ARG A 148 3.26 8.27 16.29
C ARG A 148 3.91 7.79 14.99
N ILE A 149 3.30 8.05 13.84
CA ILE A 149 3.85 7.67 12.52
C ILE A 149 5.20 8.34 12.26
N LEU A 150 5.33 9.63 12.57
CA LEU A 150 6.60 10.35 12.39
C LEU A 150 7.68 9.87 13.37
N THR A 151 7.30 9.40 14.56
CA THR A 151 8.22 8.77 15.50
C THR A 151 8.77 7.46 14.93
N GLU A 152 7.92 6.60 14.36
CA GLU A 152 8.37 5.38 13.65
C GLU A 152 9.32 5.74 12.49
N PHE A 153 8.96 6.76 11.70
CA PHE A 153 9.80 7.25 10.60
C PHE A 153 11.18 7.74 11.09
N MET A 154 11.25 8.41 12.25
CA MET A 154 12.50 8.83 12.89
C MET A 154 13.32 7.65 13.44
N GLN A 155 12.66 6.66 14.04
CA GLN A 155 13.28 5.47 14.61
C GLN A 155 13.87 4.56 13.54
N GLY A 156 13.19 4.42 12.39
CA GLY A 156 13.69 3.73 11.20
C GLY A 156 14.85 4.43 10.49
N GLY A 157 15.28 5.61 10.97
CA GLY A 157 16.40 6.38 10.41
C GLY A 157 16.04 7.25 9.21
N TRP A 158 14.87 7.06 8.60
CA TRP A 158 14.38 7.86 7.47
C TRP A 158 14.16 9.32 7.85
N GLY A 159 13.51 9.58 8.99
CA GLY A 159 13.25 10.94 9.47
C GLY A 159 14.49 11.75 9.81
N ARG A 160 15.65 11.09 9.97
CA ARG A 160 16.95 11.75 10.25
C ARG A 160 17.56 12.40 9.00
N MET A 161 17.05 12.07 7.81
CA MET A 161 17.52 12.63 6.54
C MET A 161 16.67 13.82 6.09
N SER A 162 17.25 14.67 5.25
CA SER A 162 16.53 15.77 4.59
C SER A 162 15.46 15.22 3.63
N GLY A 163 14.45 16.04 3.35
CA GLY A 163 13.40 15.68 2.38
C GLY A 163 13.97 15.36 1.00
N ASP A 164 14.96 16.14 0.53
CA ASP A 164 15.59 15.94 -0.78
C ASP A 164 16.27 14.56 -0.90
N VAL A 165 16.99 14.12 0.14
CA VAL A 165 17.62 12.79 0.17
C VAL A 165 16.56 11.69 0.17
N ILE A 166 15.46 11.87 0.90
CA ILE A 166 14.36 10.92 0.91
C ILE A 166 13.70 10.82 -0.48
N TYR A 167 13.39 11.95 -1.11
CA TYR A 167 12.80 11.94 -2.44
C TYR A 167 13.76 11.39 -3.51
N GLN A 168 15.07 11.61 -3.38
CA GLN A 168 16.06 10.96 -4.24
C GLN A 168 16.01 9.43 -4.12
N ARG A 169 15.92 8.89 -2.90
CA ARG A 169 15.77 7.45 -2.66
C ARG A 169 14.45 6.92 -3.21
N ALA A 170 13.37 7.67 -3.02
CA ALA A 170 12.07 7.32 -3.55
C ALA A 170 12.09 7.24 -5.09
N ARG A 171 12.76 8.19 -5.77
CA ARG A 171 12.93 8.14 -7.23
C ARG A 171 13.76 6.94 -7.68
N ALA A 172 14.81 6.58 -6.95
CA ALA A 172 15.61 5.39 -7.25
C ALA A 172 14.79 4.10 -7.16
N ASP A 173 13.90 3.96 -6.16
CA ASP A 173 12.98 2.82 -6.07
C ASP A 173 11.99 2.79 -7.25
N ILE A 174 11.44 3.95 -7.64
CA ILE A 174 10.55 4.06 -8.80
C ILE A 174 11.29 3.70 -10.10
N ASP A 175 12.55 4.14 -10.25
CA ASP A 175 13.40 3.77 -11.39
C ASP A 175 13.68 2.27 -11.41
N ALA A 176 13.92 1.64 -10.25
CA ALA A 176 14.11 0.20 -10.16
C ALA A 176 12.85 -0.58 -10.59
N LEU A 177 11.67 -0.15 -10.12
CA LEU A 177 10.39 -0.74 -10.55
C LEU A 177 10.17 -0.58 -12.06
N SER A 178 10.43 0.63 -12.58
CA SER A 178 10.30 0.94 -14.01
C SER A 178 11.25 0.10 -14.86
N ASN A 179 12.52 0.02 -14.48
CA ASN A 179 13.55 -0.70 -15.23
C ASN A 179 13.31 -2.21 -15.18
N PHE A 180 12.92 -2.75 -14.01
CA PHE A 180 12.63 -4.16 -13.89
C PHE A 180 11.37 -4.55 -14.67
N LEU A 181 10.33 -3.73 -14.66
CA LEU A 181 9.14 -3.95 -15.50
C LEU A 181 9.53 -3.95 -16.99
N GLY A 182 10.33 -2.98 -17.42
CA GLY A 182 10.74 -2.83 -18.82
C GLY A 182 9.51 -2.76 -19.74
N SER A 183 9.44 -3.68 -20.70
CA SER A 183 8.31 -3.85 -21.63
C SER A 183 7.34 -4.97 -21.24
N LYS A 184 7.54 -5.63 -20.10
CA LYS A 184 6.69 -6.76 -19.68
C LYS A 184 5.26 -6.27 -19.38
N PRO A 185 4.22 -7.05 -19.73
CA PRO A 185 2.85 -6.65 -19.44
C PRO A 185 2.55 -6.66 -17.93
N PHE A 186 3.15 -7.60 -17.18
CA PHE A 186 3.10 -7.72 -15.72
C PHE A 186 4.51 -7.76 -15.12
N PHE A 187 4.63 -7.57 -13.80
CA PHE A 187 5.92 -7.32 -13.16
C PHE A 187 6.94 -8.44 -13.37
N MET A 188 6.49 -9.70 -13.35
CA MET A 188 7.34 -10.88 -13.58
C MET A 188 7.30 -11.43 -15.01
N GLY A 189 6.52 -10.84 -15.93
CA GLY A 189 6.43 -11.33 -17.31
C GLY A 189 5.01 -11.26 -17.88
N GLU A 190 4.61 -12.34 -18.56
CA GLU A 190 3.35 -12.41 -19.33
C GLU A 190 2.09 -12.59 -18.47
N GLN A 191 2.23 -13.14 -17.27
CA GLN A 191 1.11 -13.39 -16.37
C GLN A 191 1.25 -12.58 -15.07
N PRO A 192 0.14 -12.12 -14.49
CA PRO A 192 0.12 -11.48 -13.18
C PRO A 192 0.60 -12.47 -12.11
N ARG A 193 1.40 -11.97 -11.17
CA ARG A 193 1.87 -12.70 -9.99
C ARG A 193 1.43 -11.97 -8.73
N SER A 194 1.53 -12.59 -7.57
CA SER A 194 1.13 -11.97 -6.30
C SER A 194 1.86 -10.65 -6.02
N ILE A 195 3.10 -10.50 -6.50
CA ILE A 195 3.89 -9.25 -6.39
C ILE A 195 3.21 -8.07 -7.09
N ASP A 196 2.44 -8.29 -8.16
CA ASP A 196 1.73 -7.24 -8.88
C ASP A 196 0.70 -6.52 -7.99
N ALA A 197 0.16 -7.19 -6.97
CA ALA A 197 -0.71 -6.57 -5.97
C ALA A 197 0.05 -5.53 -5.13
N SER A 198 1.32 -5.81 -4.79
CA SER A 198 2.18 -4.90 -4.01
C SER A 198 2.63 -3.73 -4.87
N VAL A 199 3.12 -4.00 -6.09
CA VAL A 199 3.58 -2.98 -7.04
C VAL A 199 2.43 -2.03 -7.40
N THR A 200 1.27 -2.58 -7.76
CA THR A 200 0.10 -1.75 -8.09
C THR A 200 -0.36 -0.95 -6.88
N SER A 201 -0.42 -1.55 -5.70
CA SER A 201 -0.83 -0.82 -4.49
C SER A 201 0.07 0.39 -4.22
N ILE A 202 1.39 0.20 -4.16
CA ILE A 202 2.29 1.31 -3.83
C ILE A 202 2.29 2.39 -4.90
N LEU A 203 2.32 2.00 -6.18
CA LEU A 203 2.32 2.95 -7.29
C LEU A 203 1.04 3.80 -7.31
N ARG A 204 -0.14 3.21 -7.04
CA ARG A 204 -1.38 3.98 -6.92
C ARG A 204 -1.39 4.92 -5.72
N HIS A 205 -0.72 4.56 -4.62
CA HIS A 205 -0.56 5.46 -3.46
C HIS A 205 0.47 6.58 -3.66
N VAL A 206 1.23 6.53 -4.76
CA VAL A 206 2.15 7.60 -5.19
C VAL A 206 1.53 8.44 -6.30
N ILE A 207 1.10 7.79 -7.39
CA ILE A 207 0.65 8.44 -8.64
C ILE A 207 -0.74 9.07 -8.49
N ASP A 208 -1.68 8.33 -7.91
CA ASP A 208 -3.08 8.77 -7.81
C ASP A 208 -3.32 9.66 -6.57
N ALA A 209 -2.35 9.72 -5.66
CA ALA A 209 -2.50 10.46 -4.41
C ALA A 209 -2.74 11.96 -4.68
N PRO A 210 -3.61 12.64 -3.92
CA PRO A 210 -3.97 14.04 -4.15
C PRO A 210 -2.90 15.04 -3.65
N PHE A 211 -1.70 14.56 -3.34
CA PHE A 211 -0.60 15.37 -2.82
C PHE A 211 0.30 15.89 -3.94
N VAL A 212 1.05 16.95 -3.66
CA VAL A 212 2.04 17.53 -4.58
C VAL A 212 3.43 17.26 -4.02
N PHE A 213 4.26 16.55 -4.80
CA PHE A 213 5.63 16.21 -4.45
C PHE A 213 6.35 15.65 -5.68
N ASP A 214 7.66 15.90 -5.79
CA ASP A 214 8.48 15.59 -6.97
C ASP A 214 8.46 14.10 -7.37
N THR A 215 8.49 13.17 -6.40
CA THR A 215 8.44 11.74 -6.69
C THR A 215 7.17 11.31 -7.43
N LYS A 216 6.02 11.99 -7.21
CA LYS A 216 4.79 11.70 -7.95
C LYS A 216 4.93 12.07 -9.42
N ASP A 217 5.50 13.23 -9.72
CA ASP A 217 5.69 13.69 -11.09
C ASP A 217 6.74 12.81 -11.80
N HIS A 218 7.81 12.43 -11.10
CA HIS A 218 8.79 11.45 -11.59
C HIS A 218 8.16 10.09 -11.90
N ALA A 219 7.29 9.58 -11.03
CA ALA A 219 6.59 8.31 -11.27
C ALA A 219 5.61 8.40 -12.44
N LYS A 220 4.90 9.52 -12.60
CA LYS A 220 4.01 9.78 -13.75
C LYS A 220 4.77 9.87 -15.08
N ALA A 221 6.01 10.34 -15.06
CA ALA A 221 6.86 10.39 -16.25
C ALA A 221 7.32 8.99 -16.71
N LYS A 222 7.19 7.94 -15.88
CA LYS A 222 7.46 6.54 -16.27
C LYS A 222 6.26 5.95 -17.00
N THR A 223 6.18 6.17 -18.30
CA THR A 223 5.04 5.74 -19.14
C THR A 223 4.75 4.25 -19.03
N ASN A 224 5.78 3.40 -18.96
CA ASN A 224 5.60 1.95 -18.79
C ASN A 224 4.91 1.57 -17.48
N LEU A 225 5.17 2.29 -16.37
CA LEU A 225 4.48 2.09 -15.09
C LEU A 225 3.03 2.58 -15.16
N VAL A 226 2.78 3.72 -15.81
CA VAL A 226 1.43 4.25 -16.02
C VAL A 226 0.58 3.29 -16.87
N ASP A 227 1.15 2.79 -17.96
CA ASP A 227 0.49 1.81 -18.84
C ASP A 227 0.25 0.48 -18.11
N TYR A 228 1.19 0.06 -17.26
CA TYR A 228 1.02 -1.10 -16.39
C TYR A 228 -0.16 -0.93 -15.43
N LEU A 229 -0.28 0.22 -14.75
CA LEU A 229 -1.42 0.50 -13.87
C LEU A 229 -2.74 0.49 -14.64
N ALA A 230 -2.77 1.02 -15.87
CA ALA A 230 -3.95 0.98 -16.72
C ALA A 230 -4.36 -0.46 -17.06
N ARG A 231 -3.40 -1.33 -17.42
CA ARG A 231 -3.65 -2.76 -17.66
C ARG A 231 -4.18 -3.48 -16.42
N MET A 232 -3.57 -3.22 -15.27
CA MET A 232 -3.99 -3.83 -14.00
C MET A 232 -5.43 -3.43 -13.64
N LYS A 233 -5.77 -2.14 -13.76
CA LYS A 233 -7.13 -1.63 -13.57
C LYS A 233 -8.13 -2.27 -14.53
N GLN A 234 -7.80 -2.35 -15.82
CA GLN A 234 -8.68 -2.95 -16.83
C GLN A 234 -8.94 -4.44 -16.57
N ARG A 235 -7.92 -5.20 -16.18
CA ARG A 235 -8.01 -6.66 -16.03
C ARG A 235 -8.67 -7.09 -14.71
N PHE A 236 -8.46 -6.35 -13.62
CA PHE A 236 -8.88 -6.79 -12.28
C PHE A 236 -9.89 -5.86 -11.59
N ALA A 237 -10.36 -4.82 -12.29
CA ALA A 237 -11.23 -3.78 -11.73
C ALA A 237 -10.65 -3.17 -10.43
N ILE A 238 -9.33 -2.94 -10.42
CA ILE A 238 -8.58 -2.38 -9.28
C ILE A 238 -8.33 -0.88 -9.39
#